data_AF-C9RCH4-F1
#
_entry.id   AF-C9RCH4-F1
#
_cell.length_a   1.000
_cell.length_b   1.000
_cell.length_c   1.000
_cell.angle_alpha   90.00
_cell.angle_beta   90.00
_cell.angle_gamma   90.00
#
_symmetry.space_group_name_H-M   'P 1'
#
loop_
_entity.id
_entity.type
_entity.pdbx_description
1 polymer ?
#
loop_
_entity_poly.entity_id
_entity_poly.type
_entity_poly.pdbx_seq_one_letter_code
_entity_poly.pdbx_strand_id
1 'polypeptide(L)'
;MREYLERVRGDCVRYDPVLRRFVEAGKLKDALAVFPLEEIRRALGTFRFWKTPELRLRAWERAVGWLEKERRFAPREHGECWASPRQRELFLQLFREPRVRERFYLTGGTCLAVFYLGHRRSEDLSLFAAREADFRENARLFRALTGGTAEVESEHYCRYSAGGVRVDFVWDALSLPEEFASLEVESGLTVKLDTPFNIAVNKLCAVVSRGEPKDVVDLAFLLKVGAVGPPSLARLFAGAAEREAALDDPLYVSALLEELAERADRALEEVRSLLVREVAAAEMREALLRLSSAASALHHISLPPPEPGTPGGDLHL
;
A
#
# COMPACT_ATOMS: atom_id res chain seq x y z
N MET A 1 -33.43 20.33 3.57
CA MET A 1 -32.28 19.59 2.99
C MET A 1 -32.49 19.29 1.52
N ARG A 2 -33.58 18.62 1.12
CA ARG A 2 -33.89 18.35 -0.30
C ARG A 2 -34.09 19.65 -1.12
N GLU A 3 -34.88 20.60 -0.60
CA GLU A 3 -35.02 21.96 -1.15
C GLU A 3 -33.70 22.77 -1.18
N TYR A 4 -32.76 22.46 -0.27
CA TYR A 4 -31.46 23.11 -0.23
C TYR A 4 -30.58 22.60 -1.37
N LEU A 5 -30.50 21.27 -1.54
CA LEU A 5 -29.75 20.59 -2.59
C LEU A 5 -30.26 20.92 -4.01
N GLU A 6 -31.56 21.16 -4.16
CA GLU A 6 -32.14 21.65 -5.43
C GLU A 6 -31.71 23.09 -5.77
N ARG A 7 -31.37 23.90 -4.77
CA ARG A 7 -31.01 25.31 -4.93
C ARG A 7 -29.53 25.55 -5.25
N VAL A 8 -28.65 24.58 -4.99
CA VAL A 8 -27.19 24.72 -5.18
C VAL A 8 -26.65 23.91 -6.37
N ARG A 9 -27.53 23.29 -7.15
CA ARG A 9 -27.20 22.36 -8.24
C ARG A 9 -26.48 23.00 -9.44
N GLY A 10 -26.22 24.30 -9.42
CA GLY A 10 -25.76 25.07 -10.57
C GLY A 10 -24.43 25.83 -10.45
N ASP A 11 -23.96 26.22 -9.26
CA ASP A 11 -22.87 27.21 -9.18
C ASP A 11 -21.77 26.89 -8.16
N CYS A 12 -20.54 26.95 -8.67
CA CYS A 12 -19.28 26.97 -7.94
C CYS A 12 -19.29 27.98 -6.78
N VAL A 13 -18.75 27.52 -5.65
CA VAL A 13 -18.12 28.33 -4.59
C VAL A 13 -18.90 29.58 -4.18
N ARG A 14 -19.98 29.41 -3.41
CA ARG A 14 -20.50 30.49 -2.56
C ARG A 14 -20.41 30.10 -1.09
N TYR A 15 -19.78 30.99 -0.33
CA TYR A 15 -19.74 31.02 1.13
C TYR A 15 -21.02 30.45 1.74
N ASP A 16 -20.92 29.28 2.37
CA ASP A 16 -22.05 28.57 2.99
C ASP A 16 -22.11 28.94 4.50
N PRO A 17 -23.10 29.76 4.94
CA PRO A 17 -23.27 30.15 6.33
C PRO A 17 -23.73 29.00 7.24
N VAL A 18 -24.29 27.93 6.66
CA VAL A 18 -24.69 26.71 7.37
C VAL A 18 -23.45 25.86 7.66
N LEU A 19 -22.60 25.65 6.66
CA LEU A 19 -21.32 24.97 6.84
C LEU A 19 -20.45 25.70 7.87
N ARG A 20 -20.38 27.04 7.79
CA ARG A 20 -19.76 27.88 8.83
C ARG A 20 -20.26 27.54 10.23
N ARG A 21 -21.58 27.66 10.46
CA ARG A 21 -22.18 27.47 11.79
C ARG A 21 -21.95 26.05 12.31
N PHE A 22 -21.94 25.06 11.43
CA PHE A 22 -21.61 23.67 11.78
C PHE A 22 -20.13 23.49 12.12
N VAL A 23 -19.20 24.11 11.38
CA VAL A 23 -17.77 24.05 11.68
C VAL A 23 -17.41 24.79 12.97
N GLU A 24 -18.06 25.93 13.21
CA GLU A 24 -17.89 26.69 14.45
C GLU A 24 -18.45 25.91 15.67
N ALA A 25 -19.48 25.08 15.50
CA ALA A 25 -20.21 24.41 16.59
C ALA A 25 -19.90 22.91 16.82
N GLY A 26 -19.41 22.15 15.84
CA GLY A 26 -19.52 20.68 15.83
C GLY A 26 -18.23 19.88 15.56
N LYS A 27 -18.28 18.56 15.80
CA LYS A 27 -17.18 17.61 15.59
C LYS A 27 -17.10 17.24 14.09
N LEU A 28 -15.91 16.92 13.58
CA LEU A 28 -15.72 16.50 12.18
C LEU A 28 -16.62 15.32 11.75
N LYS A 29 -16.90 14.39 12.67
CA LYS A 29 -17.82 13.26 12.47
C LYS A 29 -19.22 13.70 12.02
N ASP A 30 -19.71 14.81 12.56
CA ASP A 30 -21.07 15.31 12.27
C ASP A 30 -21.11 15.97 10.89
N ALA A 31 -20.01 16.61 10.47
CA ALA A 31 -19.87 17.16 9.12
C ALA A 31 -19.85 16.05 8.05
N LEU A 32 -19.15 14.95 8.31
CA LEU A 32 -19.06 13.80 7.39
C LEU A 32 -20.39 13.06 7.18
N ALA A 33 -21.33 13.18 8.12
CA ALA A 33 -22.66 12.61 7.99
C ALA A 33 -23.56 13.38 7.01
N VAL A 34 -23.19 14.63 6.69
CA VAL A 34 -24.03 15.56 5.93
C VAL A 34 -23.37 16.00 4.62
N PHE A 35 -22.05 16.17 4.62
CA PHE A 35 -21.30 16.71 3.48
C PHE A 35 -20.31 15.68 2.91
N PRO A 36 -20.15 15.61 1.58
CA PRO A 36 -19.05 14.90 0.95
C PRO A 36 -17.69 15.40 1.46
N LEU A 37 -16.70 14.50 1.52
CA LEU A 37 -15.37 14.81 2.06
C LEU A 37 -14.65 15.88 1.23
N GLU A 38 -14.89 15.88 -0.07
CA GLU A 38 -14.36 16.82 -1.05
C GLU A 38 -14.87 18.25 -0.79
N GLU A 39 -16.13 18.39 -0.37
CA GLU A 39 -16.72 19.67 0.00
C GLU A 39 -16.15 20.18 1.33
N ILE A 40 -15.96 19.29 2.31
CA ILE A 40 -15.29 19.60 3.57
C ILE A 40 -13.84 20.07 3.29
N ARG A 41 -13.10 19.36 2.43
CA ARG A 41 -11.75 19.73 2.00
C ARG A 41 -11.70 21.10 1.34
N ARG A 42 -12.61 21.37 0.40
CA ARG A 42 -12.70 22.67 -0.28
C ARG A 42 -13.00 23.78 0.72
N ALA A 43 -13.89 23.52 1.67
CA ALA A 43 -14.24 24.46 2.71
C ALA A 43 -13.04 24.77 3.62
N LEU A 44 -12.22 23.77 3.99
CA LEU A 44 -11.01 23.94 4.83
C LEU A 44 -10.09 25.07 4.33
N GLY A 45 -9.92 25.19 3.00
CA GLY A 45 -9.13 26.26 2.38
C GLY A 45 -9.71 27.67 2.53
N THR A 46 -10.96 27.80 2.95
CA THR A 46 -11.62 29.09 3.19
C THR A 46 -11.54 29.54 4.65
N PHE A 47 -11.09 28.69 5.59
CA PHE A 47 -11.19 28.96 7.04
C PHE A 47 -10.28 30.08 7.57
N ARG A 48 -9.26 30.49 6.82
CA ARG A 48 -8.45 31.67 7.11
C ARG A 48 -9.27 32.95 7.31
N PHE A 49 -10.51 32.99 6.81
CA PHE A 49 -11.41 34.13 6.89
C PHE A 49 -12.40 34.11 8.09
N TRP A 50 -12.35 33.08 8.97
CA TRP A 50 -13.44 32.80 9.93
C TRP A 50 -13.03 32.81 11.41
N LYS A 51 -11.84 33.34 11.75
CA LYS A 51 -11.31 33.40 13.14
C LYS A 51 -11.30 32.04 13.87
N THR A 52 -11.24 30.91 13.15
CA THR A 52 -11.11 29.58 13.74
C THR A 52 -9.72 29.41 14.38
N PRO A 53 -9.59 28.85 15.60
CA PRO A 53 -8.28 28.62 16.19
C PRO A 53 -7.39 27.74 15.30
N GLU A 54 -6.13 28.16 15.08
CA GLU A 54 -5.20 27.46 14.18
C GLU A 54 -5.00 25.99 14.54
N LEU A 55 -4.94 25.67 15.85
CA LEU A 55 -4.81 24.29 16.33
C LEU A 55 -5.96 23.39 15.87
N ARG A 56 -7.19 23.93 15.86
CA ARG A 56 -8.38 23.21 15.41
C ARG A 56 -8.36 23.02 13.89
N LEU A 57 -7.97 24.06 13.15
CA LEU A 57 -7.85 23.97 11.70
C LEU A 57 -6.83 22.91 11.29
N ARG A 58 -5.64 22.91 11.91
CA ARG A 58 -4.61 21.88 11.66
C ARG A 58 -5.09 20.48 12.02
N ALA A 59 -5.85 20.32 13.13
CA ALA A 59 -6.41 19.03 13.50
C ALA A 59 -7.40 18.51 12.45
N TRP A 60 -8.22 19.40 11.88
CA TRP A 60 -9.19 19.04 10.86
C TRP A 60 -8.55 18.79 9.50
N GLU A 61 -7.57 19.59 9.10
CA GLU A 61 -6.78 19.34 7.90
C GLU A 61 -6.09 17.98 7.95
N ARG A 62 -5.52 17.62 9.11
CA ARG A 62 -4.96 16.29 9.34
C ARG A 62 -6.03 15.19 9.25
N ALA A 63 -7.17 15.37 9.90
CA ALA A 63 -8.21 14.36 9.93
C ALA A 63 -8.91 14.17 8.57
N VAL A 64 -9.17 15.26 7.84
CA VAL A 64 -9.68 15.20 6.46
C VAL A 64 -8.63 14.57 5.55
N GLY A 65 -7.36 14.95 5.66
CA GLY A 65 -6.29 14.30 4.89
C GLY A 65 -6.17 12.80 5.19
N TRP A 66 -6.37 12.39 6.45
CA TRP A 66 -6.43 10.98 6.84
C TRP A 66 -7.63 10.27 6.22
N LEU A 67 -8.83 10.86 6.28
CA LEU A 67 -10.04 10.30 5.64
C LEU A 67 -9.94 10.23 4.13
N GLU A 68 -9.31 11.21 3.49
CA GLU A 68 -9.09 11.22 2.04
C GLU A 68 -8.15 10.08 1.66
N LYS A 69 -7.11 9.84 2.48
CA LYS A 69 -6.21 8.70 2.32
C LYS A 69 -6.93 7.38 2.54
N GLU A 70 -7.75 7.25 3.59
CA GLU A 70 -8.56 6.05 3.85
C GLU A 70 -9.53 5.76 2.70
N ARG A 71 -10.24 6.77 2.18
CA ARG A 71 -11.16 6.58 1.04
C ARG A 71 -10.43 6.27 -0.25
N ARG A 72 -9.27 6.91 -0.49
CA ARG A 72 -8.47 6.70 -1.70
C ARG A 72 -7.93 5.28 -1.81
N PHE A 73 -7.65 4.66 -0.66
CA PHE A 73 -7.13 3.30 -0.56
C PHE A 73 -8.11 2.33 0.09
N ALA A 74 -9.40 2.68 0.13
CA ALA A 74 -10.42 1.73 0.52
C ALA A 74 -10.43 0.58 -0.50
N PRO A 75 -10.32 -0.68 -0.04
CA PRO A 75 -10.23 -1.80 -0.97
C PRO A 75 -11.52 -1.93 -1.78
N ARG A 76 -11.37 -2.25 -3.06
CA ARG A 76 -12.47 -2.60 -3.96
C ARG A 76 -11.97 -3.58 -5.00
N GLU A 77 -12.82 -4.51 -5.41
CA GLU A 77 -12.44 -5.52 -6.39
C GLU A 77 -12.39 -4.92 -7.81
N HIS A 78 -11.22 -5.01 -8.46
CA HIS A 78 -10.99 -4.71 -9.88
C HIS A 78 -10.95 -6.05 -10.64
N GLY A 79 -12.09 -6.48 -11.16
CA GLY A 79 -12.27 -7.83 -11.72
C GLY A 79 -11.36 -8.16 -12.91
N GLU A 80 -10.95 -7.15 -13.67
CA GLU A 80 -10.05 -7.26 -14.82
C GLU A 80 -8.59 -7.61 -14.45
N CYS A 81 -8.23 -7.46 -13.18
CA CYS A 81 -6.91 -7.76 -12.64
C CYS A 81 -6.74 -9.20 -12.15
N TRP A 82 -7.82 -10.00 -12.12
CA TRP A 82 -7.69 -11.44 -11.98
C TRP A 82 -7.02 -12.02 -13.23
N ALA A 83 -6.03 -12.90 -13.05
CA ALA A 83 -5.39 -13.58 -14.17
C ALA A 83 -6.34 -14.59 -14.85
N SER A 84 -7.27 -15.18 -14.09
CA SER A 84 -8.31 -16.06 -14.62
C SER A 84 -9.54 -16.12 -13.71
N PRO A 85 -10.72 -16.52 -14.23
CA PRO A 85 -11.89 -16.80 -13.40
C PRO A 85 -11.61 -17.86 -12.33
N ARG A 86 -10.79 -18.87 -12.68
CA ARG A 86 -10.40 -19.95 -11.77
C ARG A 86 -9.62 -19.44 -10.56
N GLN A 87 -8.76 -18.43 -10.73
CA GLN A 87 -8.04 -17.79 -9.63
C GLN A 87 -9.01 -17.13 -8.64
N ARG A 88 -10.01 -16.38 -9.15
CA ARG A 88 -11.03 -15.76 -8.30
C ARG A 88 -11.86 -16.80 -7.57
N GLU A 89 -12.28 -17.88 -8.24
CA GLU A 89 -12.99 -19.00 -7.62
C GLU A 89 -12.18 -19.62 -6.48
N LEU A 90 -10.90 -19.88 -6.72
CA LEU A 90 -10.01 -20.46 -5.72
C LEU A 90 -9.81 -19.51 -4.53
N PHE A 91 -9.65 -18.21 -4.78
CA PHE A 91 -9.65 -17.19 -3.73
C PHE A 91 -10.92 -17.25 -2.87
N LEU A 92 -12.11 -17.29 -3.48
CA LEU A 92 -13.37 -17.38 -2.76
C LEU A 92 -13.49 -18.70 -1.98
N GLN A 93 -13.10 -19.81 -2.59
CA GLN A 93 -13.09 -21.13 -1.95
C GLN A 93 -12.21 -21.15 -0.71
N LEU A 94 -11.01 -20.56 -0.79
CA LEU A 94 -10.09 -20.43 0.34
C LEU A 94 -10.72 -19.62 1.47
N PHE A 95 -11.27 -18.44 1.19
CA PHE A 95 -11.83 -17.57 2.24
C PHE A 95 -13.21 -17.98 2.75
N ARG A 96 -13.91 -18.91 2.08
CA ARG A 96 -15.12 -19.56 2.62
C ARG A 96 -14.80 -20.51 3.78
N GLU A 97 -13.58 -21.03 3.86
CA GLU A 97 -13.14 -21.82 5.01
C GLU A 97 -12.92 -20.91 6.24
N PRO A 98 -13.66 -21.10 7.35
CA PRO A 98 -13.53 -20.25 8.53
C PRO A 98 -12.11 -20.16 9.07
N ARG A 99 -11.35 -21.27 9.09
CA ARG A 99 -9.97 -21.27 9.57
C ARG A 99 -9.06 -20.36 8.73
N VAL A 100 -9.27 -20.32 7.42
CA VAL A 100 -8.52 -19.43 6.52
C VAL A 100 -8.93 -17.99 6.79
N ARG A 101 -10.23 -17.69 6.78
CA ARG A 101 -10.75 -16.33 6.98
C ARG A 101 -10.37 -15.70 8.33
N GLU A 102 -10.28 -16.50 9.38
CA GLU A 102 -9.93 -16.02 10.71
C GLU A 102 -8.43 -15.76 10.86
N ARG A 103 -7.59 -16.63 10.30
CA ARG A 103 -6.14 -16.64 10.55
C ARG A 103 -5.30 -16.00 9.46
N PHE A 104 -5.81 -15.96 8.23
CA PHE A 104 -5.07 -15.52 7.06
C PHE A 104 -5.64 -14.22 6.49
N TYR A 105 -4.78 -13.54 5.77
CA TYR A 105 -5.12 -12.35 4.99
C TYR A 105 -4.43 -12.43 3.63
N LEU A 106 -5.04 -11.81 2.62
CA LEU A 106 -4.44 -11.73 1.30
C LEU A 106 -3.41 -10.60 1.28
N THR A 107 -2.21 -10.88 0.78
CA THR A 107 -1.15 -9.87 0.57
C THR A 107 -0.53 -10.01 -0.83
N GLY A 108 0.59 -9.34 -1.05
CA GLY A 108 1.40 -9.45 -2.26
C GLY A 108 0.77 -8.81 -3.49
N GLY A 109 1.21 -9.26 -4.67
CA GLY A 109 0.84 -8.65 -5.95
C GLY A 109 -0.66 -8.72 -6.23
N THR A 110 -1.33 -9.81 -5.87
CA THR A 110 -2.76 -9.98 -6.13
C THR A 110 -3.61 -9.12 -5.21
N CYS A 111 -3.25 -9.00 -3.93
CA CYS A 111 -3.90 -8.05 -3.04
C CYS A 111 -3.81 -6.62 -3.60
N LEU A 112 -2.59 -6.20 -3.98
CA LEU A 112 -2.35 -4.86 -4.51
C LEU A 112 -3.10 -4.58 -5.80
N ALA A 113 -2.98 -5.50 -6.76
CA ALA A 113 -3.52 -5.34 -8.09
C ALA A 113 -5.06 -5.41 -8.10
N VAL A 114 -5.63 -6.45 -7.49
CA VAL A 114 -7.06 -6.73 -7.54
C VAL A 114 -7.86 -5.86 -6.58
N PHE A 115 -7.32 -5.49 -5.41
CA PHE A 115 -8.13 -4.82 -4.39
C PHE A 115 -7.79 -3.34 -4.18
N TYR A 116 -6.65 -2.85 -4.67
CA TYR A 116 -6.27 -1.46 -4.47
C TYR A 116 -6.08 -0.71 -5.78
N LEU A 117 -5.12 -1.13 -6.60
CA LEU A 117 -4.59 -0.28 -7.65
C LEU A 117 -5.24 -0.51 -9.02
N GLY A 118 -5.68 -1.73 -9.31
CA GLY A 118 -6.26 -2.08 -10.62
C GLY A 118 -5.27 -1.84 -11.78
N HIS A 119 -3.96 -1.99 -11.54
CA HIS A 119 -2.89 -1.54 -12.45
C HIS A 119 -2.33 -2.65 -13.33
N ARG A 120 -2.42 -3.92 -12.91
CA ARG A 120 -1.98 -5.09 -13.70
C ARG A 120 -2.75 -6.34 -13.31
N ARG A 121 -2.63 -7.41 -14.10
CA ARG A 121 -3.02 -8.76 -13.70
C ARG A 121 -1.95 -9.36 -12.79
N SER A 122 -2.38 -10.22 -11.87
CA SER A 122 -1.51 -10.96 -10.96
C SER A 122 -1.95 -12.40 -10.88
N GLU A 123 -1.01 -13.34 -10.95
CA GLU A 123 -1.30 -14.76 -11.22
C GLU A 123 -1.31 -15.63 -9.96
N ASP A 124 -0.61 -15.21 -8.92
CA ASP A 124 -0.43 -15.97 -7.68
C ASP A 124 -1.47 -15.58 -6.63
N LEU A 125 -1.67 -16.41 -5.59
CA LEU A 125 -2.40 -16.05 -4.38
C LEU A 125 -1.47 -16.19 -3.18
N SER A 126 -1.15 -15.09 -2.50
CA SER A 126 -0.30 -15.10 -1.32
C SER A 126 -1.13 -14.80 -0.08
N LEU A 127 -1.29 -15.81 0.77
CA LEU A 127 -2.04 -15.75 2.02
C LEU A 127 -1.05 -15.82 3.18
N PHE A 128 -0.97 -14.75 3.96
CA PHE A 128 -0.09 -14.71 5.12
C PHE A 128 -0.90 -14.97 6.39
N ALA A 129 -0.31 -15.67 7.35
CA ALA A 129 -0.91 -15.91 8.65
C ALA A 129 -0.64 -14.73 9.58
N ALA A 130 -1.69 -14.20 10.21
CA ALA A 130 -1.59 -13.09 11.16
C ALA A 130 -1.02 -13.50 12.53
N ARG A 131 -0.92 -14.81 12.77
CA ARG A 131 -0.38 -15.42 13.98
C ARG A 131 0.30 -16.72 13.61
N GLU A 132 1.17 -17.18 14.49
CA GLU A 132 1.78 -18.50 14.39
C GLU A 132 0.71 -19.57 14.15
N ALA A 133 0.98 -20.40 13.16
CA ALA A 133 0.20 -21.57 12.82
C ALA A 133 1.18 -22.68 12.45
N ASP A 134 0.85 -23.92 12.79
CA ASP A 134 1.60 -25.08 12.30
C ASP A 134 1.07 -25.41 10.90
N PHE A 135 1.88 -25.16 9.87
CA PHE A 135 1.47 -25.38 8.48
C PHE A 135 1.51 -26.86 8.10
N ARG A 136 2.27 -27.71 8.82
CA ARG A 136 2.24 -29.17 8.61
C ARG A 136 0.94 -29.76 9.09
N GLU A 137 0.43 -29.32 10.24
CA GLU A 137 -0.89 -29.74 10.74
C GLU A 137 -2.02 -29.28 9.81
N ASN A 138 -1.87 -28.10 9.19
CA ASN A 138 -2.83 -27.56 8.24
C ASN A 138 -2.62 -28.03 6.79
N ALA A 139 -1.55 -28.75 6.46
CA ALA A 139 -1.23 -29.16 5.09
C ALA A 139 -2.34 -30.01 4.45
N ARG A 140 -3.00 -30.89 5.23
CA ARG A 140 -4.16 -31.65 4.74
C ARG A 140 -5.33 -30.74 4.37
N LEU A 141 -5.59 -29.72 5.19
CA LEU A 141 -6.62 -28.72 4.93
C LEU A 141 -6.26 -27.91 3.67
N PHE A 142 -5.04 -27.39 3.58
CA PHE A 142 -4.62 -26.59 2.42
C PHE A 142 -4.65 -27.39 1.11
N ARG A 143 -4.24 -28.66 1.11
CA ARG A 143 -4.42 -29.55 -0.05
C ARG A 143 -5.88 -29.73 -0.43
N ALA A 144 -6.76 -29.97 0.55
CA ALA A 144 -8.19 -30.15 0.28
C ALA A 144 -8.83 -28.86 -0.27
N LEU A 145 -8.45 -27.70 0.26
CA LEU A 145 -8.97 -26.41 -0.17
C LEU A 145 -8.45 -25.99 -1.54
N THR A 146 -7.18 -26.27 -1.84
CA THR A 146 -6.60 -25.91 -3.14
C THR A 146 -6.99 -26.91 -4.23
N GLY A 147 -7.18 -28.19 -3.86
CA GLY A 147 -7.33 -29.28 -4.81
C GLY A 147 -6.10 -29.46 -5.71
N GLY A 148 -4.96 -28.90 -5.30
CA GLY A 148 -3.74 -28.79 -6.08
C GLY A 148 -2.63 -29.73 -5.63
N THR A 149 -1.55 -29.77 -6.41
CA THR A 149 -0.33 -30.50 -6.06
C THR A 149 0.52 -29.65 -5.11
N ALA A 150 0.99 -30.26 -4.02
CA ALA A 150 1.94 -29.61 -3.11
C ALA A 150 3.32 -29.53 -3.79
N GLU A 151 3.86 -28.32 -3.90
CA GLU A 151 5.23 -28.10 -4.36
C GLU A 151 6.20 -28.04 -3.19
N VAL A 152 5.77 -27.39 -2.09
CA VAL A 152 6.55 -27.24 -0.86
C VAL A 152 5.60 -27.31 0.33
N GLU A 153 5.99 -28.04 1.38
CA GLU A 153 5.30 -28.04 2.68
C GLU A 153 6.33 -27.99 3.81
N SER A 154 6.35 -26.90 4.57
CA SER A 154 7.20 -26.70 5.73
C SER A 154 6.38 -26.21 6.93
N GLU A 155 7.03 -25.94 8.05
CA GLU A 155 6.36 -25.49 9.28
C GLU A 155 5.75 -24.09 9.14
N HIS A 156 6.33 -23.24 8.29
CA HIS A 156 5.94 -21.83 8.15
C HIS A 156 5.59 -21.45 6.70
N TYR A 157 5.69 -22.39 5.77
CA TYR A 157 5.50 -22.11 4.36
C TYR A 157 4.95 -23.33 3.61
N CYS A 158 3.84 -23.15 2.90
CA CYS A 158 3.33 -24.14 1.97
C CYS A 158 3.02 -23.51 0.62
N ARG A 159 3.41 -24.18 -0.46
CA ARG A 159 3.07 -23.80 -1.84
C ARG A 159 2.29 -24.93 -2.52
N TYR A 160 1.19 -24.54 -3.16
CA TYR A 160 0.35 -25.43 -3.94
C TYR A 160 0.14 -24.89 -5.36
N SER A 161 0.09 -25.78 -6.34
CA SER A 161 -0.33 -25.46 -7.70
C SER A 161 -1.68 -26.09 -8.00
N ALA A 162 -2.69 -25.26 -8.26
CA ALA A 162 -4.07 -25.66 -8.46
C ALA A 162 -4.62 -25.03 -9.75
N GLY A 163 -4.75 -25.84 -10.80
CA GLY A 163 -5.32 -25.39 -12.08
C GLY A 163 -4.58 -24.20 -12.70
N GLY A 164 -3.24 -24.18 -12.61
CA GLY A 164 -2.40 -23.09 -13.11
C GLY A 164 -2.28 -21.89 -12.17
N VAL A 165 -2.89 -21.93 -10.99
CA VAL A 165 -2.77 -20.89 -9.95
C VAL A 165 -1.83 -21.38 -8.86
N ARG A 166 -0.80 -20.59 -8.55
CA ARG A 166 0.05 -20.84 -7.37
C ARG A 166 -0.59 -20.21 -6.15
N VAL A 167 -0.68 -20.98 -5.07
CA VAL A 167 -1.17 -20.54 -3.77
C VAL A 167 -0.09 -20.74 -2.74
N ASP A 168 0.38 -19.63 -2.18
CA ASP A 168 1.37 -19.58 -1.12
C ASP A 168 0.68 -19.27 0.20
N PHE A 169 0.86 -20.15 1.16
CA PHE A 169 0.58 -19.87 2.56
C PHE A 169 1.91 -19.59 3.23
N VAL A 170 2.02 -18.46 3.94
CA VAL A 170 3.25 -18.04 4.62
C VAL A 170 2.94 -17.63 6.05
N TRP A 171 3.75 -18.04 7.01
CA TRP A 171 3.87 -17.35 8.28
C TRP A 171 5.26 -16.72 8.36
N ASP A 172 5.26 -15.40 8.41
CA ASP A 172 6.45 -14.58 8.56
C ASP A 172 6.24 -13.70 9.78
N ALA A 173 7.01 -13.96 10.83
CA ALA A 173 6.93 -13.25 12.10
C ALA A 173 7.31 -11.77 11.97
N LEU A 174 8.11 -11.40 10.96
CA LEU A 174 8.57 -10.04 10.71
C LEU A 174 7.62 -9.28 9.78
N SER A 175 6.93 -9.98 8.89
CA SER A 175 5.93 -9.39 7.98
C SER A 175 4.52 -9.28 8.58
N LEU A 176 4.39 -9.29 9.91
CA LEU A 176 3.10 -9.08 10.56
C LEU A 176 2.60 -7.64 10.30
N PRO A 177 1.36 -7.48 9.79
CA PRO A 177 0.83 -6.17 9.43
C PRO A 177 0.37 -5.42 10.67
N GLU A 178 0.63 -4.11 10.69
CA GLU A 178 0.13 -3.22 11.75
C GLU A 178 -1.41 -3.17 11.77
N GLU A 179 -2.01 -3.20 10.58
CA GLU A 179 -3.44 -3.04 10.35
C GLU A 179 -3.91 -3.93 9.19
N PHE A 180 -5.22 -4.24 9.17
CA PHE A 180 -5.88 -4.94 8.07
C PHE A 180 -7.01 -4.09 7.51
N ALA A 181 -7.18 -4.12 6.19
CA ALA A 181 -8.44 -3.72 5.59
C ALA A 181 -9.40 -4.91 5.54
N SER A 182 -10.69 -4.63 5.63
CA SER A 182 -11.76 -5.63 5.46
C SER A 182 -12.60 -5.28 4.25
N LEU A 183 -12.93 -6.28 3.43
CA LEU A 183 -13.79 -6.11 2.27
C LEU A 183 -14.80 -7.26 2.20
N GLU A 184 -16.08 -6.93 2.01
CA GLU A 184 -17.10 -7.91 1.63
C GLU A 184 -17.01 -8.16 0.13
N VAL A 185 -16.54 -9.34 -0.27
CA VAL A 185 -16.32 -9.71 -1.68
C VAL A 185 -17.51 -10.44 -2.29
N GLU A 186 -18.34 -11.06 -1.44
CA GLU A 186 -19.65 -11.62 -1.76
C GLU A 186 -20.55 -11.47 -0.54
N SER A 187 -21.87 -11.54 -0.72
CA SER A 187 -22.84 -11.43 0.38
C SER A 187 -22.48 -12.36 1.54
N GLY A 188 -22.14 -11.79 2.71
CA GLY A 188 -21.76 -12.53 3.92
C GLY A 188 -20.33 -13.07 3.94
N LEU A 189 -19.50 -12.75 2.93
CA LEU A 189 -18.10 -13.15 2.84
C LEU A 189 -17.17 -11.94 2.92
N THR A 190 -16.73 -11.64 4.14
CA THR A 190 -15.70 -10.63 4.40
C THR A 190 -14.31 -11.26 4.46
N VAL A 191 -13.35 -10.65 3.75
CA VAL A 191 -11.95 -11.07 3.72
C VAL A 191 -11.04 -10.02 4.36
N LYS A 192 -9.90 -10.46 4.89
CA LYS A 192 -8.83 -9.59 5.37
C LYS A 192 -7.82 -9.36 4.25
N LEU A 193 -7.52 -8.09 4.01
CA LEU A 193 -6.56 -7.64 3.01
C LEU A 193 -5.44 -6.89 3.70
N ASP A 194 -4.21 -7.12 3.25
CA ASP A 194 -3.06 -6.36 3.68
C ASP A 194 -3.12 -4.92 3.19
N THR A 195 -2.60 -3.97 3.96
CA THR A 195 -2.65 -2.55 3.57
C THR A 195 -1.65 -2.24 2.45
N PRO A 196 -1.90 -1.23 1.60
CA PRO A 196 -0.94 -0.80 0.58
C PRO A 196 0.42 -0.43 1.16
N PHE A 197 0.47 0.08 2.39
CA PHE A 197 1.73 0.43 3.04
C PHE A 197 2.53 -0.81 3.43
N ASN A 198 1.92 -1.81 4.06
CA ASN A 198 2.60 -3.07 4.38
C ASN A 198 3.06 -3.80 3.12
N ILE A 199 2.21 -3.82 2.08
CA ILE A 199 2.60 -4.35 0.78
C ILE A 199 3.80 -3.59 0.23
N ALA A 200 3.85 -2.25 0.37
CA ALA A 200 5.00 -1.46 -0.06
C ALA A 200 6.29 -1.86 0.66
N VAL A 201 6.24 -2.12 1.97
CA VAL A 201 7.40 -2.60 2.74
C VAL A 201 7.89 -3.92 2.16
N ASN A 202 6.99 -4.90 1.99
CA ASN A 202 7.35 -6.21 1.45
C ASN A 202 7.83 -6.12 -0.02
N LYS A 203 7.30 -5.16 -0.80
CA LYS A 203 7.78 -4.87 -2.16
C LYS A 203 9.16 -4.27 -2.17
N LEU A 204 9.50 -3.39 -1.23
CA LEU A 204 10.86 -2.87 -1.09
C LEU A 204 11.84 -3.99 -0.78
N CYS A 205 11.53 -4.88 0.17
CA CYS A 205 12.35 -6.08 0.45
C CYS A 205 12.50 -6.97 -0.81
N ALA A 206 11.42 -7.20 -1.56
CA ALA A 206 11.45 -7.98 -2.79
C ALA A 206 12.30 -7.33 -3.90
N VAL A 207 12.21 -6.00 -4.05
CA VAL A 207 13.01 -5.25 -5.02
C VAL A 207 14.49 -5.35 -4.68
N VAL A 208 14.85 -5.21 -3.40
CA VAL A 208 16.25 -5.31 -2.95
C VAL A 208 16.81 -6.74 -3.09
N SER A 209 16.01 -7.75 -2.72
CA SER A 209 16.46 -9.15 -2.73
C SER A 209 16.53 -9.79 -4.12
N ARG A 210 15.55 -9.52 -4.99
CA ARG A 210 15.44 -10.19 -6.31
C ARG A 210 15.22 -9.26 -7.51
N GLY A 211 14.75 -8.03 -7.29
CA GLY A 211 14.59 -7.05 -8.37
C GLY A 211 13.67 -7.46 -9.52
N GLU A 212 12.67 -8.32 -9.28
CA GLU A 212 11.76 -8.77 -10.35
C GLU A 212 10.96 -7.58 -10.93
N PRO A 213 10.79 -7.48 -12.26
CA PRO A 213 10.13 -6.34 -12.91
C PRO A 213 8.76 -5.99 -12.32
N LYS A 214 7.94 -6.99 -11.98
CA LYS A 214 6.61 -6.77 -11.37
C LYS A 214 6.69 -6.13 -9.98
N ASP A 215 7.73 -6.42 -9.21
CA ASP A 215 7.91 -5.84 -7.88
C ASP A 215 8.35 -4.37 -7.98
N VAL A 216 9.23 -4.06 -8.94
CA VAL A 216 9.65 -2.68 -9.24
C VAL A 216 8.45 -1.86 -9.72
N VAL A 217 7.63 -2.41 -10.62
CA VAL A 217 6.42 -1.75 -11.13
C VAL A 217 5.40 -1.53 -10.02
N ASP A 218 5.11 -2.54 -9.20
CA ASP A 218 4.21 -2.42 -8.05
C ASP A 218 4.64 -1.30 -7.09
N LEU A 219 5.94 -1.25 -6.75
CA LEU A 219 6.50 -0.22 -5.87
C LEU A 219 6.40 1.18 -6.49
N ALA A 220 6.71 1.32 -7.78
CA ALA A 220 6.57 2.59 -8.49
C ALA A 220 5.12 3.08 -8.53
N PHE A 221 4.15 2.19 -8.78
CA PHE A 221 2.74 2.53 -8.75
C PHE A 221 2.27 2.97 -7.35
N LEU A 222 2.72 2.29 -6.29
CA LEU A 222 2.42 2.66 -4.89
C LEU A 222 2.88 4.10 -4.56
N LEU A 223 4.04 4.52 -5.08
CA LEU A 223 4.52 5.90 -4.94
C LEU A 223 3.72 6.87 -5.81
N LYS A 224 3.46 6.50 -7.08
CA LYS A 224 2.70 7.34 -8.04
C LYS A 224 1.31 7.69 -7.50
N VAL A 225 0.61 6.72 -6.92
CA VAL A 225 -0.73 6.95 -6.34
C VAL A 225 -0.69 7.59 -4.96
N GLY A 226 0.49 7.76 -4.35
CA GLY A 226 0.65 8.35 -3.02
C GLY A 226 0.24 7.42 -1.87
N ALA A 227 0.24 6.09 -2.09
CA ALA A 227 0.09 5.12 -1.00
C ALA A 227 1.30 5.23 -0.05
N VAL A 228 2.47 5.43 -0.67
CA VAL A 228 3.72 5.85 -0.03
C VAL A 228 4.05 7.26 -0.53
N GLY A 229 4.38 8.16 0.39
CA GLY A 229 4.85 9.51 0.06
C GLY A 229 5.96 9.96 0.99
N PRO A 230 6.52 11.18 0.79
CA PRO A 230 7.67 11.67 1.57
C PRO A 230 7.56 11.49 3.09
N PRO A 231 6.41 11.77 3.75
CA PRO A 231 6.29 11.60 5.20
C PRO A 231 6.43 10.15 5.70
N SER A 232 6.23 9.16 4.83
CA SER A 232 6.24 7.74 5.19
C SER A 232 7.47 7.00 4.68
N LEU A 233 8.41 7.66 3.99
CA LEU A 233 9.60 7.00 3.42
C LEU A 233 10.52 6.46 4.50
N ALA A 234 10.81 7.23 5.56
CA ALA A 234 11.63 6.75 6.66
C ALA A 234 11.02 5.50 7.33
N ARG A 235 9.70 5.49 7.53
CA ARG A 235 8.98 4.31 8.07
C ARG A 235 9.01 3.12 7.11
N LEU A 236 8.91 3.37 5.80
CA LEU A 236 9.00 2.32 4.78
C LEU A 236 10.37 1.62 4.86
N PHE A 237 11.46 2.38 4.86
CA PHE A 237 12.81 1.83 4.94
C PHE A 237 13.06 1.12 6.27
N ALA A 238 12.66 1.71 7.40
CA ALA A 238 12.82 1.08 8.71
C ALA A 238 12.11 -0.28 8.78
N GLY A 239 10.83 -0.34 8.38
CA GLY A 239 10.09 -1.60 8.37
C GLY A 239 10.63 -2.63 7.38
N ALA A 240 11.29 -2.18 6.31
CA ALA A 240 11.93 -3.08 5.34
C ALA A 240 13.27 -3.61 5.84
N ALA A 241 14.09 -2.77 6.50
CA ALA A 241 15.36 -3.15 7.10
C ALA A 241 15.21 -4.18 8.23
N GLU A 242 14.10 -4.12 8.98
CA GLU A 242 13.75 -5.15 9.96
C GLU A 242 13.55 -6.56 9.34
N ARG A 243 13.31 -6.63 8.03
CA ARG A 243 12.92 -7.86 7.30
C ARG A 243 13.97 -8.34 6.31
N GLU A 244 14.80 -7.44 5.81
CA GLU A 244 15.77 -7.70 4.76
C GLU A 244 17.09 -6.98 5.06
N ALA A 245 18.12 -7.76 5.41
CA ALA A 245 19.41 -7.26 5.87
C ALA A 245 20.13 -6.39 4.82
N ALA A 246 19.88 -6.63 3.53
CA ALA A 246 20.46 -5.79 2.47
C ALA A 246 20.00 -4.32 2.54
N LEU A 247 18.93 -4.01 3.29
CA LEU A 247 18.47 -2.65 3.52
C LEU A 247 19.20 -1.92 4.65
N ASP A 248 20.10 -2.59 5.39
CA ASP A 248 20.94 -1.96 6.43
C ASP A 248 22.03 -1.05 5.85
N ASP A 249 22.32 -1.14 4.54
CA ASP A 249 23.22 -0.24 3.82
C ASP A 249 22.42 0.71 2.90
N PRO A 250 22.11 1.94 3.34
CA PRO A 250 21.30 2.86 2.55
C PRO A 250 21.99 3.31 1.24
N LEU A 251 23.32 3.27 1.16
CA LEU A 251 24.05 3.65 -0.06
C LEU A 251 23.95 2.55 -1.11
N TYR A 252 24.09 1.29 -0.70
CA TYR A 252 23.82 0.14 -1.57
C TYR A 252 22.39 0.19 -2.14
N VAL A 253 21.41 0.42 -1.26
CA VAL A 253 20.00 0.50 -1.67
C VAL A 253 19.76 1.68 -2.63
N SER A 254 20.39 2.83 -2.38
CA SER A 254 20.32 3.99 -3.28
C SER A 254 20.85 3.64 -4.68
N ALA A 255 22.05 3.06 -4.76
CA ALA A 255 22.66 2.69 -6.04
C ALA A 255 21.82 1.65 -6.80
N LEU A 256 21.26 0.65 -6.11
CA LEU A 256 20.37 -0.33 -6.71
C LEU A 256 19.10 0.32 -7.29
N LEU A 257 18.47 1.24 -6.55
CA LEU A 257 17.26 1.93 -7.02
C LEU A 257 17.55 2.82 -8.23
N GLU A 258 18.74 3.41 -8.32
CA GLU A 258 19.19 4.15 -9.50
C GLU A 258 19.38 3.24 -10.72
N GLU A 259 20.03 2.09 -10.55
CA GLU A 259 20.19 1.10 -11.63
C GLU A 259 18.82 0.62 -12.14
N LEU A 260 17.89 0.33 -11.23
CA LEU A 260 16.52 -0.06 -11.60
C LEU A 260 15.78 1.08 -12.31
N ALA A 261 16.04 2.34 -11.94
CA ALA A 261 15.46 3.51 -12.58
C ALA A 261 15.96 3.67 -14.03
N GLU A 262 17.23 3.37 -14.31
CA GLU A 262 17.78 3.32 -15.66
C GLU A 262 17.18 2.19 -16.50
N ARG A 263 16.74 1.11 -15.86
CA ARG A 263 16.15 -0.07 -16.50
C ARG A 263 14.62 -0.05 -16.54
N ALA A 264 13.99 1.08 -16.21
CA ALA A 264 12.53 1.21 -16.12
C ALA A 264 11.80 0.80 -17.41
N ASP A 265 12.30 1.22 -18.58
CA ASP A 265 11.71 0.85 -19.88
C ASP A 265 11.71 -0.67 -20.10
N ARG A 266 12.82 -1.34 -19.78
CA ARG A 266 12.93 -2.80 -19.90
C ARG A 266 11.95 -3.49 -18.93
N ALA A 267 11.91 -3.05 -17.68
CA ALA A 267 11.00 -3.64 -16.69
C ALA A 267 9.52 -3.51 -17.12
N LEU A 268 9.14 -2.38 -17.72
CA LEU A 268 7.79 -2.17 -18.25
C LEU A 268 7.48 -3.06 -19.47
N GLU A 269 8.45 -3.26 -20.36
CA GLU A 269 8.27 -4.16 -21.50
C GLU A 269 8.04 -5.60 -21.03
N GLU A 270 8.81 -6.06 -20.03
CA GLU A 270 8.69 -7.42 -19.48
C GLU A 270 7.33 -7.69 -18.82
N VAL A 271 6.69 -6.66 -18.25
CA VAL A 271 5.35 -6.81 -17.63
C VAL A 271 4.21 -6.29 -18.51
N ARG A 272 4.49 -5.86 -19.75
CA ARG A 272 3.49 -5.19 -20.62
C ARG A 272 2.22 -6.00 -20.79
N SER A 273 2.34 -7.31 -20.96
CA SER A 273 1.19 -8.23 -21.12
C SER A 273 0.30 -8.32 -19.87
N LEU A 274 0.84 -7.96 -18.71
CA LEU A 274 0.12 -7.96 -17.43
C LEU A 274 -0.54 -6.60 -17.17
N LEU A 275 -0.04 -5.49 -17.72
CA LEU A 275 -0.54 -4.16 -17.39
C LEU A 275 -2.01 -3.97 -17.81
N VAL A 276 -2.80 -3.46 -16.87
CA VAL A 276 -4.19 -3.02 -17.09
C VAL A 276 -4.23 -1.50 -17.22
N ARG A 277 -3.34 -0.79 -16.52
CA ARG A 277 -3.16 0.65 -16.63
C ARG A 277 -1.77 0.96 -17.14
N GLU A 278 -1.70 1.89 -18.09
CA GLU A 278 -0.42 2.38 -18.59
C GLU A 278 0.30 3.24 -17.56
N VAL A 279 1.62 3.14 -17.57
CA VAL A 279 2.53 4.01 -16.83
C VAL A 279 3.70 4.33 -17.75
N ALA A 280 4.08 5.60 -17.79
CA ALA A 280 5.25 6.00 -18.57
C ALA A 280 6.52 5.59 -17.83
N ALA A 281 7.54 5.14 -18.57
CA ALA A 281 8.85 4.82 -17.99
C ALA A 281 9.44 5.99 -17.21
N ALA A 282 9.22 7.23 -17.67
CA ALA A 282 9.62 8.44 -16.96
C ALA A 282 8.99 8.55 -15.56
N GLU A 283 7.72 8.19 -15.40
CA GLU A 283 7.04 8.22 -14.09
C GLU A 283 7.60 7.12 -13.17
N MET A 284 7.89 5.95 -13.72
CA MET A 284 8.51 4.85 -12.97
C MET A 284 9.93 5.22 -12.52
N ARG A 285 10.72 5.79 -13.42
CA ARG A 285 12.06 6.32 -13.15
C ARG A 285 12.02 7.38 -12.04
N GLU A 286 11.09 8.32 -12.13
CA GLU A 286 10.93 9.36 -11.11
C GLU A 286 10.60 8.76 -9.73
N ALA A 287 9.70 7.78 -9.67
CA ALA A 287 9.35 7.11 -8.42
C ALA A 287 10.57 6.40 -7.78
N LEU A 288 11.38 5.70 -8.58
CA LEU A 288 12.56 4.99 -8.10
C LEU A 288 13.67 5.95 -7.64
N LEU A 289 13.91 7.04 -8.38
CA LEU A 289 14.88 8.07 -7.98
C LEU A 289 14.47 8.80 -6.69
N ARG A 290 13.17 8.97 -6.44
CA ARG A 290 12.67 9.49 -5.16
C ARG A 290 12.98 8.54 -4.00
N LEU A 291 12.88 7.23 -4.22
CA LEU A 291 13.30 6.24 -3.23
C LEU A 291 14.81 6.25 -3.02
N SER A 292 15.60 6.34 -4.09
CA SER A 292 17.07 6.40 -3.98
C SER A 292 17.50 7.61 -3.17
N SER A 293 16.97 8.80 -3.49
CA SER A 293 17.24 10.05 -2.74
C SER A 293 16.88 9.93 -1.27
N ALA A 294 15.78 9.23 -0.95
CA ALA A 294 15.38 8.99 0.43
C ALA A 294 16.30 7.99 1.15
N ALA A 295 16.78 6.94 0.46
CA ALA A 295 17.78 6.02 1.00
C ALA A 295 19.10 6.76 1.28
N SER A 296 19.60 7.58 0.35
CA SER A 296 20.82 8.38 0.57
C SER A 296 20.67 9.32 1.76
N ALA A 297 19.50 9.95 1.93
CA ALA A 297 19.24 10.84 3.05
C ALA A 297 19.30 10.13 4.42
N LEU A 298 18.91 8.85 4.49
CA LEU A 298 19.01 8.06 5.72
C LEU A 298 20.47 7.81 6.12
N HIS A 299 21.38 7.64 5.16
CA HIS A 299 22.82 7.54 5.45
C HIS A 299 23.33 8.78 6.19
N HIS A 300 22.93 9.97 5.75
CA HIS A 300 23.35 11.23 6.40
C HIS A 300 22.79 11.44 7.81
N ILE A 301 21.66 10.79 8.14
CA ILE A 301 21.06 10.84 9.49
C ILE A 301 21.77 9.86 10.44
N SER A 302 22.29 8.74 9.91
CA SER A 302 22.99 7.71 10.68
C SER A 302 24.47 8.04 10.97
N LEU A 303 25.05 9.03 10.28
CA LEU A 303 26.40 9.51 10.59
C LEU A 303 26.38 10.34 11.89
N PRO A 304 27.32 10.13 12.82
CA PRO A 304 27.47 11.02 13.96
C PRO A 304 27.70 12.45 13.46
N PRO A 305 27.19 13.48 14.17
CA PRO A 305 27.46 14.86 13.79
C PRO A 305 28.98 15.06 13.70
N PRO A 306 29.47 15.85 12.72
CA PRO A 306 30.89 16.16 12.64
C PRO A 306 31.32 16.74 13.99
N GLU A 307 32.38 16.18 14.59
CA GLU A 307 32.87 16.67 15.86
C GLU A 307 33.14 18.19 15.74
N PRO A 308 32.58 19.01 16.63
CA PRO A 308 32.85 20.44 16.61
C PRO A 308 34.31 20.67 17.02
N GLY A 309 35.20 20.80 16.03
CA GLY A 309 36.54 21.35 16.25
C GLY A 309 37.74 20.60 15.69
N THR A 310 37.67 19.99 14.50
CA THR A 310 38.91 19.72 13.74
C THR A 310 39.15 20.84 12.72
N PRO A 311 40.09 21.77 12.96
CA PRO A 311 40.53 22.71 11.94
C PRO A 311 41.21 21.92 10.82
N GLY A 312 41.02 22.39 9.58
CA GLY A 312 41.52 21.77 8.36
C GLY A 312 42.93 21.20 8.49
N GLY A 313 43.04 19.89 8.27
CA GLY A 313 44.31 19.27 7.92
C GLY A 313 44.56 19.52 6.44
N ASP A 314 45.48 20.43 6.14
CA ASP A 314 46.11 20.53 4.84
C ASP A 314 46.61 19.14 4.41
N LEU A 315 45.99 18.58 3.37
CA LEU A 315 46.54 17.44 2.64
C LEU A 315 47.58 17.99 1.66
N HIS A 316 48.80 18.14 2.18
CA HIS A 316 49.99 18.06 1.35
C HIS A 316 50.41 16.58 1.20
N LEU A 317 50.57 16.20 -0.07
CA LEU A 317 51.11 14.94 -0.65
C LEU A 317 50.12 13.78 -0.84
#